data_AF-A0A916YYC6-F1
#
_entry.id   AF-A0A916YYC6-F1
#
_cell.length_a   1.000
_cell.length_b   1.000
_cell.length_c   1.000
_cell.angle_alpha   90.00
_cell.angle_beta   90.00
_cell.angle_gamma   90.00
#
_symmetry.space_group_name_H-M   'P 1'
#
loop_
_entity.id
_entity.type
_entity.pdbx_description
1 polymer ?
#
loop_
_entity_poly.entity_id
_entity_poly.type
_entity_poly.pdbx_seq_one_letter_code
_entity_poly.pdbx_strand_id
1 'polypeptide(L)'
;MRRGMLSDLFLGVVAKQLTLVETITERSNQHEFQGTKPLRRLLGDEDRRGIPTRFIWISGEQEALAEDGFMSWSNVRKGKPRAPEYHLYYSGNSVTEMMQAGDMLFLALQRDGSVLVVITPAGTIQNQLMWLFGLEEQRELGFTYQEITADRGAELDFAARYILDELGIDPEEPEADRLDGLIEQFGLQFPTTRVFSDLARASLPEVSAADDPDQALIDWMDREEQLFRRLERRIVAARIGDGFRAADGADVDGFLSFSLSVQNRRKARAGQALENHLEAVFQAQGIRYLRGAETENRNKPDFLFPGQAEYRDPAFPAARLTMLGAKSTLKDRWRQVLSEAVRIEEKHLLTLEPGISENQTDEMQAKKLQLVVPQRLHATYRPAQRAWLMRLGDFVPLVRSRQQI
;
A
#
# COMPACT_ATOMS: atom_id res chain seq x y z
N MET A 1 17.53 -0.81 15.70
CA MET A 1 16.06 -0.64 15.74
C MET A 1 15.73 0.78 16.17
N ARG A 2 15.56 1.71 15.23
CA ARG A 2 14.73 2.91 15.50
C ARG A 2 13.29 2.46 15.34
N ARG A 3 12.52 2.52 16.43
CA ARG A 3 11.12 2.10 16.47
C ARG A 3 10.27 3.37 16.36
N GLY A 4 9.42 3.40 15.33
CA GLY A 4 8.41 4.46 15.15
C GLY A 4 8.51 5.24 13.84
N MET A 5 8.55 4.59 12.68
CA MET A 5 8.55 5.24 11.35
C MET A 5 7.51 6.37 11.22
N LEU A 6 6.27 6.13 11.67
CA LEU A 6 5.24 7.17 11.67
C LEU A 6 5.55 8.32 12.63
N SER A 7 6.07 8.00 13.82
CA SER A 7 6.46 9.01 14.79
C SER A 7 7.67 9.81 14.32
N ASP A 8 8.53 9.27 13.46
CA ASP A 8 9.64 10.02 12.86
C ASP A 8 9.14 11.01 11.80
N LEU A 9 7.99 10.75 11.18
CA LEU A 9 7.42 11.60 10.13
C LEU A 9 6.41 12.64 10.65
N PHE A 10 5.56 12.24 11.60
CA PHE A 10 4.39 13.01 12.01
C PHE A 10 4.31 13.19 13.53
N LEU A 11 3.86 14.37 13.95
CA LEU A 11 3.58 14.69 15.36
C LEU A 11 2.18 14.24 15.79
N GLY A 12 1.22 14.32 14.87
CA GLY A 12 -0.15 13.95 15.13
C GLY A 12 -1.01 14.09 13.89
N VAL A 13 -2.22 13.58 13.97
CA VAL A 13 -3.17 13.55 12.86
C VAL A 13 -4.58 13.86 13.34
N VAL A 14 -5.30 14.61 12.52
CA VAL A 14 -6.74 14.82 12.65
C VAL A 14 -7.42 14.15 11.47
N ALA A 15 -8.40 13.29 11.73
CA ALA A 15 -9.25 12.73 10.70
C ALA A 15 -10.69 13.19 10.87
N LYS A 16 -11.38 13.44 9.77
CA LYS A 16 -12.77 13.87 9.79
C LYS A 16 -13.49 13.61 8.48
N GLN A 17 -14.82 13.58 8.54
CA GLN A 17 -15.64 13.59 7.34
C GLN A 17 -15.91 15.04 6.91
N LEU A 18 -15.76 15.34 5.61
CA LEU A 18 -16.00 16.67 5.07
C LEU A 18 -17.50 16.97 5.01
N THR A 19 -17.85 18.20 5.40
CA THR A 19 -19.22 18.73 5.28
C THR A 19 -19.33 19.68 4.10
N LEU A 20 -20.55 19.97 3.65
CA LEU A 20 -20.80 20.83 2.48
C LEU A 20 -20.19 22.23 2.60
N VAL A 21 -20.13 22.80 3.81
CA VAL A 21 -19.60 24.16 4.04
C VAL A 21 -18.07 24.21 3.99
N GLU A 22 -17.42 23.06 3.98
CA GLU A 22 -15.95 22.93 3.99
C GLU A 22 -15.40 22.50 2.62
N THR A 23 -16.29 22.34 1.65
CA THR A 23 -15.98 22.01 0.25
C THR A 23 -16.29 23.18 -0.67
N ILE A 24 -15.57 23.27 -1.78
CA ILE A 24 -15.81 24.27 -2.82
C ILE A 24 -17.02 23.82 -3.64
N THR A 25 -18.08 24.64 -3.67
CA THR A 25 -19.28 24.38 -4.47
C THR A 25 -19.77 25.69 -5.11
N GLU A 26 -20.64 25.60 -6.13
CA GLU A 26 -21.27 26.79 -6.75
C GLU A 26 -21.99 27.71 -5.73
N ARG A 27 -22.35 27.18 -4.55
CA ARG A 27 -23.05 27.90 -3.48
C ARG A 27 -22.16 28.27 -2.28
N SER A 28 -20.93 27.74 -2.20
CA SER A 28 -20.00 27.94 -1.09
C SER A 28 -18.56 28.03 -1.60
N ASN A 29 -17.99 29.23 -1.59
CA ASN A 29 -16.57 29.49 -1.87
C ASN A 29 -15.76 29.54 -0.57
N GLN A 30 -16.19 28.82 0.46
CA GLN A 30 -15.52 28.84 1.76
C GLN A 30 -14.30 27.93 1.73
N HIS A 31 -13.12 28.53 1.72
CA HIS A 31 -11.85 27.84 1.83
C HIS A 31 -11.45 27.62 3.30
N GLU A 32 -12.37 27.10 4.13
CA GLU A 32 -12.11 26.89 5.55
C GLU A 32 -12.63 25.55 6.08
N PHE A 33 -11.85 24.96 6.99
CA PHE A 33 -12.30 23.93 7.89
C PHE A 33 -12.66 24.57 9.23
N GLN A 34 -13.79 24.15 9.82
CA GLN A 34 -14.18 24.66 11.13
C GLN A 34 -13.14 24.26 12.19
N GLY A 35 -12.67 25.21 12.99
CA GLY A 35 -11.68 24.95 14.04
C GLY A 35 -12.29 24.20 15.21
N THR A 36 -12.22 22.88 15.12
CA THR A 36 -12.71 21.96 16.14
C THR A 36 -11.65 21.72 17.24
N LYS A 37 -12.07 21.15 18.37
CA LYS A 37 -11.15 20.77 19.47
C LYS A 37 -9.98 19.87 18.99
N PRO A 38 -10.19 18.88 18.09
CA PRO A 38 -9.10 18.11 17.46
C PRO A 38 -8.05 18.97 16.75
N LEU A 39 -8.47 19.90 15.88
CA LEU A 39 -7.52 20.78 15.15
C LEU A 39 -6.75 21.70 16.10
N ARG A 40 -7.43 22.21 17.13
CA ARG A 40 -6.78 23.01 18.18
C ARG A 40 -5.74 22.22 18.97
N ARG A 41 -5.99 20.94 19.27
CA ARG A 41 -4.99 20.06 19.90
C ARG A 41 -3.77 19.84 19.00
N LEU A 42 -3.98 19.71 17.69
CA LEU A 42 -2.91 19.46 16.74
C LEU A 42 -2.06 20.72 16.45
N LEU A 43 -2.69 21.86 16.22
CA LEU A 43 -2.04 23.09 15.75
C LEU A 43 -1.71 24.09 16.88
N GLY A 44 -2.29 23.88 18.07
CA GLY A 44 -2.13 24.76 19.22
C GLY A 44 -3.03 25.99 19.20
N ASP A 45 -2.71 26.94 20.07
CA ASP A 45 -3.50 28.15 20.31
C ASP A 45 -2.99 29.40 19.57
N GLU A 46 -1.75 29.34 19.08
CA GLU A 46 -1.10 30.43 18.37
C GLU A 46 -1.55 30.52 16.91
N ASP A 47 -1.63 31.75 16.40
CA ASP A 47 -1.94 31.96 14.98
C ASP A 47 -0.75 31.50 14.12
N ARG A 48 -1.00 30.67 13.12
CA ARG A 48 0.00 30.16 12.18
C ARG A 48 -0.46 30.47 10.75
N ARG A 49 0.30 31.28 10.02
CA ARG A 49 -0.03 31.67 8.64
C ARG A 49 0.92 31.03 7.64
N GLY A 50 0.40 30.66 6.48
CA GLY A 50 1.21 30.15 5.37
C GLY A 50 1.96 28.87 5.71
N ILE A 51 1.34 27.98 6.50
CA ILE A 51 1.90 26.66 6.79
C ILE A 51 2.01 25.92 5.45
N PRO A 52 3.21 25.49 5.02
CA PRO A 52 3.34 24.71 3.80
C PRO A 52 2.52 23.43 3.88
N THR A 53 1.75 23.14 2.83
CA THR A 53 0.82 22.01 2.83
C THR A 53 0.91 21.23 1.53
N ARG A 54 1.09 19.91 1.64
CA ARG A 54 0.94 18.95 0.54
C ARG A 54 -0.48 18.41 0.57
N PHE A 55 -1.28 18.69 -0.44
CA PHE A 55 -2.62 18.13 -0.60
C PHE A 55 -2.55 16.92 -1.52
N ILE A 56 -3.19 15.82 -1.12
CA ILE A 56 -3.30 14.59 -1.91
C ILE A 56 -4.77 14.18 -1.94
N TRP A 57 -5.33 14.06 -3.13
CA TRP A 57 -6.60 13.38 -3.35
C TRP A 57 -6.33 12.02 -3.95
N ILE A 58 -6.93 10.98 -3.39
CA ILE A 58 -6.75 9.59 -3.87
C ILE A 58 -8.13 8.99 -4.14
N SER A 59 -8.41 8.70 -5.41
CA SER A 59 -9.53 7.81 -5.75
C SER A 59 -9.11 6.36 -5.54
N GLY A 60 -10.08 5.51 -5.17
CA GLY A 60 -9.85 4.07 -5.01
C GLY A 60 -9.35 3.35 -6.28
N GLU A 61 -9.36 4.00 -7.44
CA GLU A 61 -9.23 3.32 -8.74
C GLU A 61 -7.90 3.52 -9.47
N GLN A 62 -7.15 4.62 -9.24
CA GLN A 62 -5.72 4.84 -9.62
C GLN A 62 -5.30 6.32 -9.71
N GLU A 63 -6.21 7.26 -9.57
CA GLU A 63 -5.89 8.68 -9.66
C GLU A 63 -5.54 9.22 -8.28
N ALA A 64 -4.24 9.36 -8.05
CA ALA A 64 -3.72 10.21 -6.98
C ALA A 64 -3.32 11.54 -7.61
N LEU A 65 -3.99 12.63 -7.21
CA LEU A 65 -3.59 13.98 -7.55
C LEU A 65 -2.94 14.60 -6.33
N ALA A 66 -1.78 15.22 -6.51
CA ALA A 66 -1.08 15.84 -5.41
C ALA A 66 -0.55 17.22 -5.80
N GLU A 67 -0.93 18.23 -5.02
CA GLU A 67 -0.55 19.62 -5.23
C GLU A 67 -0.06 20.27 -3.94
N ASP A 68 0.89 21.18 -4.10
CA ASP A 68 1.38 21.99 -2.99
C ASP A 68 0.49 23.22 -2.83
N GLY A 69 0.38 23.67 -1.59
CA GLY A 69 -0.38 24.85 -1.21
C GLY A 69 0.00 25.28 0.19
N PHE A 70 -0.93 25.96 0.85
CA PHE A 70 -0.71 26.41 2.21
C PHE A 70 -2.00 26.44 3.02
N MET A 71 -1.85 26.41 4.33
CA MET A 71 -2.95 26.56 5.29
C MET A 71 -2.66 27.67 6.30
N SER A 72 -3.71 28.28 6.84
CA SER A 72 -3.59 29.31 7.89
C SER A 72 -4.56 29.03 9.03
N TRP A 73 -4.02 28.79 10.22
CA TRP A 73 -4.75 28.61 11.47
C TRP A 73 -4.82 29.93 12.22
N SER A 74 -6.02 30.39 12.54
CA SER A 74 -6.16 31.65 13.28
C SER A 74 -7.39 31.71 14.17
N ASN A 75 -7.26 32.43 15.28
CA ASN A 75 -8.41 32.81 16.11
C ASN A 75 -9.07 34.09 15.54
N VAL A 76 -10.18 33.94 14.82
CA VAL A 76 -10.90 35.06 14.17
C VAL A 76 -11.57 36.03 15.17
N ARG A 77 -11.58 35.66 16.46
CA ARG A 77 -12.06 36.47 17.58
C ARG A 77 -10.96 37.03 18.46
N LYS A 78 -9.69 36.93 18.06
CA LYS A 78 -8.56 37.51 18.81
C LYS A 78 -8.80 39.00 19.08
N GLY A 79 -8.68 39.40 20.36
CA GLY A 79 -8.93 40.77 20.82
C GLY A 79 -10.40 41.17 20.99
N LYS A 80 -11.36 40.26 20.76
CA LYS A 80 -12.81 40.53 20.98
C LYS A 80 -13.27 39.98 22.34
N PRO A 81 -14.30 40.57 22.99
CA PRO A 81 -14.84 40.10 24.27
C PRO A 81 -15.76 38.88 24.06
N ARG A 82 -15.27 37.86 23.35
CA ARG A 82 -16.00 36.63 23.03
C ARG A 82 -15.05 35.44 23.13
N ALA A 83 -15.60 34.25 23.37
CA ALA A 83 -14.81 33.02 23.38
C ALA A 83 -14.06 32.84 22.04
N PRO A 84 -12.82 32.33 22.05
CA PRO A 84 -12.03 32.05 20.86
C PRO A 84 -12.81 31.23 19.83
N GLU A 85 -12.68 31.60 18.57
CA GLU A 85 -13.23 30.87 17.43
C GLU A 85 -12.09 30.69 16.44
N TYR A 86 -11.71 29.45 16.22
CA TYR A 86 -10.57 29.13 15.37
C TYR A 86 -11.06 28.70 14.00
N HIS A 87 -10.38 29.15 12.96
CA HIS A 87 -10.65 28.79 11.58
C HIS A 87 -9.33 28.30 10.96
N LEU A 88 -9.43 27.22 10.18
CA LEU A 88 -8.31 26.69 9.42
C LEU A 88 -8.58 26.94 7.93
N TYR A 89 -7.97 27.99 7.41
CA TYR A 89 -8.08 28.33 5.99
C TYR A 89 -7.12 27.48 5.15
N TYR A 90 -7.51 27.15 3.93
CA TYR A 90 -6.67 26.45 2.96
C TYR A 90 -6.58 27.21 1.63
N SER A 91 -5.48 27.06 0.91
CA SER A 91 -5.35 27.59 -0.45
C SER A 91 -6.19 26.78 -1.44
N GLY A 92 -6.92 27.43 -2.34
CA GLY A 92 -7.57 26.76 -3.47
C GLY A 92 -6.54 26.19 -4.46
N ASN A 93 -6.78 24.95 -4.88
CA ASN A 93 -5.96 24.18 -5.82
C ASN A 93 -6.80 23.02 -6.40
N SER A 94 -6.27 22.27 -7.37
CA SER A 94 -7.06 21.24 -8.07
C SER A 94 -7.55 20.11 -7.13
N VAL A 95 -6.79 19.81 -6.07
CA VAL A 95 -7.19 18.84 -5.04
C VAL A 95 -8.37 19.35 -4.21
N THR A 96 -8.32 20.60 -3.77
CA THR A 96 -9.41 21.20 -2.96
C THR A 96 -10.71 21.36 -3.75
N GLU A 97 -10.60 21.53 -5.07
CA GLU A 97 -11.76 21.60 -5.97
C GLU A 97 -12.45 20.24 -6.15
N MET A 98 -11.73 19.14 -5.92
CA MET A 98 -12.29 17.78 -5.99
C MET A 98 -12.90 17.30 -4.67
N MET A 99 -12.74 18.04 -3.57
CA MET A 99 -13.29 17.65 -2.27
C MET A 99 -14.82 17.59 -2.32
N GLN A 100 -15.39 16.47 -1.87
CA GLN A 100 -16.83 16.29 -1.78
C GLN A 100 -17.29 16.09 -0.35
N ALA A 101 -18.52 16.56 -0.06
CA ALA A 101 -19.15 16.28 1.21
C ALA A 101 -19.30 14.75 1.36
N GLY A 102 -18.83 14.23 2.49
CA GLY A 102 -18.79 12.80 2.75
C GLY A 102 -17.40 12.15 2.58
N ASP A 103 -16.46 12.81 1.90
CA ASP A 103 -15.07 12.35 1.83
C ASP A 103 -14.41 12.37 3.21
N MET A 104 -13.45 11.48 3.42
CA MET A 104 -12.60 11.51 4.60
C MET A 104 -11.35 12.35 4.34
N LEU A 105 -11.12 13.32 5.21
CA LEU A 105 -9.93 14.13 5.27
C LEU A 105 -9.04 13.67 6.43
N PHE A 106 -7.76 13.48 6.16
CA PHE A 106 -6.69 13.25 7.12
C PHE A 106 -5.71 14.42 7.04
N LEU A 107 -5.50 15.10 8.16
CA LEU A 107 -4.58 16.22 8.29
C LEU A 107 -3.48 15.83 9.27
N ALA A 108 -2.29 15.53 8.76
CA ALA A 108 -1.14 15.12 9.55
C ALA A 108 -0.10 16.25 9.63
N LEU A 109 0.26 16.65 10.85
CA LEU A 109 1.31 17.64 11.10
C LEU A 109 2.66 16.93 11.09
N GLN A 110 3.55 17.35 10.20
CA GLN A 110 4.90 16.81 10.08
C GLN A 110 5.86 17.45 11.10
N ARG A 111 7.00 16.79 11.35
CA ARG A 111 7.99 17.25 12.34
C ARG A 111 8.70 18.56 11.97
N ASP A 112 8.84 18.84 10.69
CA ASP A 112 9.37 20.11 10.16
C ASP A 112 8.33 21.25 10.21
N GLY A 113 7.10 20.94 10.62
CA GLY A 113 6.02 21.90 10.80
C GLY A 113 5.11 22.09 9.60
N SER A 114 5.38 21.44 8.45
CA SER A 114 4.43 21.38 7.31
C SER A 114 3.29 20.41 7.58
N VAL A 115 2.28 20.46 6.71
CA VAL A 115 1.07 19.64 6.84
C VAL A 115 0.89 18.76 5.60
N LEU A 116 0.58 17.49 5.82
CA LEU A 116 0.06 16.60 4.79
C LEU A 116 -1.46 16.51 4.93
N VAL A 117 -2.18 16.81 3.87
CA VAL A 117 -3.63 16.61 3.79
C VAL A 117 -3.92 15.51 2.78
N VAL A 118 -4.54 14.43 3.23
CA VAL A 118 -5.01 13.33 2.37
C VAL A 118 -6.53 13.31 2.37
N ILE A 119 -7.14 13.33 1.19
CA ILE A 119 -8.58 13.26 0.98
C ILE A 119 -8.89 11.99 0.18
N THR A 120 -9.84 11.20 0.66
CA THR A 120 -10.27 9.96 0.01
C THR A 120 -11.76 9.74 0.21
N PRO A 121 -12.48 9.23 -0.82
CA PRO A 121 -13.82 8.69 -0.63
C PRO A 121 -13.77 7.42 0.24
N ALA A 122 -14.95 6.91 0.59
CA ALA A 122 -15.05 5.66 1.34
C ALA A 122 -14.51 4.47 0.54
N GLY A 123 -13.67 3.62 1.16
CA GLY A 123 -13.08 2.48 0.47
C GLY A 123 -11.79 1.95 1.11
N THR A 124 -10.97 1.30 0.28
CA THR A 124 -9.71 0.66 0.70
C THR A 124 -8.70 1.67 1.25
N ILE A 125 -8.48 2.80 0.56
CA ILE A 125 -7.52 3.82 1.00
C ILE A 125 -7.95 4.44 2.34
N GLN A 126 -9.25 4.72 2.52
CA GLN A 126 -9.78 5.16 3.82
C GLN A 126 -9.46 4.14 4.92
N ASN A 127 -9.72 2.84 4.69
CA ASN A 127 -9.45 1.80 5.69
C ASN A 127 -7.96 1.76 6.06
N GLN A 128 -7.09 1.79 5.05
CA GLN A 128 -5.64 1.81 5.22
C GLN A 128 -5.18 3.01 6.06
N LEU A 129 -5.63 4.22 5.74
CA LEU A 129 -5.24 5.43 6.49
C LEU A 129 -5.77 5.42 7.93
N MET A 130 -7.00 4.92 8.14
CA MET A 130 -7.54 4.75 9.48
C MET A 130 -6.69 3.78 10.30
N TRP A 131 -6.25 2.66 9.72
CA TRP A 131 -5.35 1.72 10.38
C TRP A 131 -3.96 2.31 10.62
N LEU A 132 -3.37 2.96 9.61
CA LEU A 132 -2.04 3.58 9.67
C LEU A 132 -1.94 4.54 10.86
N PHE A 133 -2.94 5.42 10.99
CA PHE A 133 -3.02 6.39 12.06
C PHE A 133 -3.62 5.80 13.36
N GLY A 134 -4.15 4.58 13.33
CA GLY A 134 -4.80 3.89 14.47
C GLY A 134 -6.04 4.61 14.98
N LEU A 135 -6.94 4.95 14.07
CA LEU A 135 -8.21 5.66 14.28
C LEU A 135 -9.41 4.70 14.25
N GLU A 136 -9.19 3.40 14.23
CA GLU A 136 -10.17 2.36 13.88
C GLU A 136 -11.42 2.34 14.79
N GLU A 137 -11.24 2.56 16.09
CA GLU A 137 -12.31 2.53 17.09
C GLU A 137 -13.10 3.84 17.19
N GLN A 138 -12.69 4.89 16.47
CA GLN A 138 -13.19 6.26 16.66
C GLN A 138 -14.08 6.76 15.50
N ARG A 139 -14.58 5.84 14.65
CA ARG A 139 -15.37 6.16 13.44
C ARG A 139 -16.67 6.89 13.70
N GLU A 140 -17.30 6.70 14.86
CA GLU A 140 -18.60 7.32 15.17
C GLU A 140 -18.52 8.83 15.44
N LEU A 141 -17.32 9.38 15.66
CA LEU A 141 -17.18 10.75 16.18
C LEU A 141 -17.06 11.84 15.12
N GLY A 142 -16.99 11.50 13.82
CA GLY A 142 -16.92 12.44 12.70
C GLY A 142 -15.66 13.33 12.64
N PHE A 143 -14.95 13.49 13.76
CA PHE A 143 -13.73 14.27 13.97
C PHE A 143 -12.90 13.68 15.11
N THR A 144 -11.66 13.31 14.82
CA THR A 144 -10.81 12.57 15.75
C THR A 144 -9.38 13.11 15.70
N TYR A 145 -8.72 13.24 16.86
CA TYR A 145 -7.30 13.58 16.99
C TYR A 145 -6.55 12.40 17.58
N GLN A 146 -5.41 12.04 16.97
CA GLN A 146 -4.50 11.03 17.46
C GLN A 146 -3.07 11.56 17.50
N GLU A 147 -2.44 11.47 18.67
CA GLU A 147 -1.01 11.71 18.84
C GLU A 147 -0.23 10.48 18.35
N ILE A 148 0.90 10.72 17.66
CA ILE A 148 1.73 9.65 17.11
C ILE A 148 2.95 9.47 18.01
N THR A 149 2.96 8.38 18.78
CA THR A 149 4.04 8.03 19.72
C THR A 149 4.89 6.87 19.19
N ALA A 150 6.12 6.74 19.70
CA ALA A 150 7.13 5.79 19.20
C ALA A 150 6.86 4.30 19.52
N ASP A 151 5.72 3.95 20.11
CA ASP A 151 5.51 2.65 20.77
C ASP A 151 4.75 1.61 19.93
N ARG A 152 4.70 1.81 18.61
CA ARG A 152 4.13 0.85 17.66
C ARG A 152 5.24 -0.05 17.11
N GLY A 153 5.22 -1.33 17.51
CA GLY A 153 6.29 -2.32 17.29
C GLY A 153 6.63 -2.63 15.82
N ALA A 154 7.71 -3.38 15.62
CA ALA A 154 8.28 -3.75 14.31
C ALA A 154 7.33 -4.54 13.38
N GLU A 155 6.26 -5.12 13.92
CA GLU A 155 5.23 -5.86 13.19
C GLU A 155 4.37 -4.96 12.28
N LEU A 156 4.40 -3.65 12.51
CA LEU A 156 3.63 -2.61 11.80
C LEU A 156 4.38 -2.01 10.61
N ASP A 157 5.65 -2.36 10.40
CA ASP A 157 6.53 -1.70 9.43
C ASP A 157 6.14 -1.97 7.97
N PHE A 158 5.86 -3.23 7.58
CA PHE A 158 5.57 -3.54 6.16
C PHE A 158 4.27 -2.87 5.67
N ALA A 159 3.17 -3.03 6.41
CA ALA A 159 1.89 -2.43 6.04
C ALA A 159 1.94 -0.90 6.12
N ALA A 160 2.62 -0.32 7.11
CA ALA A 160 2.81 1.12 7.18
C ALA A 160 3.63 1.65 5.99
N ARG A 161 4.75 0.99 5.64
CA ARG A 161 5.57 1.33 4.46
C ARG A 161 4.76 1.22 3.18
N TYR A 162 3.97 0.16 3.01
CA TYR A 162 3.09 0.00 1.84
C TYR A 162 2.15 1.20 1.69
N ILE A 163 1.47 1.60 2.77
CA ILE A 163 0.51 2.70 2.74
C ILE A 163 1.22 4.04 2.50
N LEU A 164 2.37 4.28 3.16
CA LEU A 164 3.17 5.47 2.94
C LEU A 164 3.69 5.57 1.50
N ASP A 165 4.08 4.45 0.90
CA ASP A 165 4.51 4.40 -0.50
C ASP A 165 3.39 4.76 -1.48
N GLU A 166 2.16 4.28 -1.24
CA GLU A 166 0.98 4.69 -2.02
C GLU A 166 0.67 6.19 -1.86
N LEU A 167 1.06 6.81 -0.73
CA LEU A 167 1.01 8.27 -0.55
C LEU A 167 2.18 9.01 -1.20
N GLY A 168 3.14 8.29 -1.80
CA GLY A 168 4.37 8.86 -2.35
C GLY A 168 5.36 9.33 -1.28
N ILE A 169 5.27 8.80 -0.06
CA ILE A 169 6.15 9.12 1.07
C ILE A 169 7.16 8.00 1.22
N ASP A 170 8.43 8.33 1.03
CA ASP A 170 9.54 7.40 1.13
C ASP A 170 10.24 7.57 2.49
N PRO A 171 9.99 6.68 3.48
CA PRO A 171 10.62 6.77 4.79
C PRO A 171 12.12 6.43 4.71
N GLU A 172 12.94 7.07 5.54
CA GLU A 172 14.36 6.75 5.63
C GLU A 172 14.59 5.30 6.11
N GLU A 173 15.55 4.62 5.48
CA GLU A 173 15.91 3.23 5.81
C GLU A 173 17.05 3.20 6.84
N PRO A 174 16.84 2.60 8.04
CA PRO A 174 17.82 2.64 9.12
C PRO A 174 19.05 1.72 8.93
N GLU A 175 19.08 0.85 7.90
CA GLU A 175 20.17 -0.12 7.63
C GLU A 175 20.90 0.09 6.29
N ALA A 176 20.91 1.34 5.81
CA ALA A 176 21.51 1.78 4.55
C ALA A 176 22.86 1.10 4.20
N ASP A 177 23.84 1.14 5.11
CA ASP A 177 25.21 0.69 4.83
C ASP A 177 25.32 -0.83 4.64
N ARG A 178 24.54 -1.62 5.39
CA ARG A 178 24.57 -3.09 5.28
C ARG A 178 23.94 -3.55 3.97
N LEU A 179 22.87 -2.89 3.55
CA LEU A 179 22.14 -3.20 2.33
C LEU A 179 22.97 -2.84 1.09
N ASP A 180 23.73 -1.76 1.15
CA ASP A 180 24.59 -1.33 0.04
C ASP A 180 25.62 -2.40 -0.36
N GLY A 181 26.28 -3.03 0.63
CA GLY A 181 27.25 -4.09 0.36
C GLY A 181 26.65 -5.30 -0.38
N LEU A 182 25.36 -5.60 -0.18
CA LEU A 182 24.70 -6.71 -0.88
C LEU A 182 24.41 -6.41 -2.34
N ILE A 183 24.16 -5.14 -2.69
CA ILE A 183 23.81 -4.73 -4.05
C ILE A 183 25.01 -4.25 -4.87
N GLU A 184 26.19 -4.08 -4.26
CA GLU A 184 27.43 -3.65 -4.93
C GLU A 184 27.77 -4.51 -6.16
N GLN A 185 27.52 -5.81 -6.07
CA GLN A 185 27.75 -6.77 -7.16
C GLN A 185 27.02 -6.44 -8.47
N PHE A 186 25.95 -5.64 -8.41
CA PHE A 186 25.17 -5.24 -9.58
C PHE A 186 25.58 -3.88 -10.18
N GLY A 187 26.44 -3.12 -9.48
CA GLY A 187 26.92 -1.82 -9.94
C GLY A 187 25.76 -0.85 -10.24
N LEU A 188 25.62 -0.46 -11.51
CA LEU A 188 24.55 0.44 -12.01
C LEU A 188 23.55 -0.29 -12.92
N GLN A 189 23.43 -1.60 -12.80
CA GLN A 189 22.51 -2.41 -13.60
C GLN A 189 21.55 -3.17 -12.71
N PHE A 190 20.29 -3.25 -13.12
CA PHE A 190 19.33 -4.12 -12.45
C PHE A 190 19.54 -5.56 -12.91
N PRO A 191 19.71 -6.52 -11.99
CA PRO A 191 19.61 -7.93 -12.35
C PRO A 191 18.15 -8.30 -12.63
N THR A 192 17.92 -9.54 -13.07
CA THR A 192 16.54 -10.05 -13.22
C THR A 192 15.85 -10.13 -11.85
N THR A 193 14.52 -10.00 -11.83
CA THR A 193 13.71 -10.12 -10.61
C THR A 193 13.99 -11.43 -9.88
N ARG A 194 14.22 -12.53 -10.61
CA ARG A 194 14.56 -13.84 -10.01
C ARG A 194 15.85 -13.78 -9.20
N VAL A 195 16.94 -13.30 -9.80
CA VAL A 195 18.25 -13.17 -9.14
C VAL A 195 18.15 -12.26 -7.92
N PHE A 196 17.35 -11.21 -8.02
CA PHE A 196 17.16 -10.28 -6.92
C PHE A 196 16.35 -10.90 -5.77
N SER A 197 15.27 -11.63 -6.07
CA SER A 197 14.52 -12.39 -5.07
C SER A 197 15.39 -13.44 -4.38
N ASP A 198 16.30 -14.10 -5.13
CA ASP A 198 17.25 -15.06 -4.57
C ASP A 198 18.23 -14.39 -3.58
N LEU A 199 18.76 -13.21 -3.94
CA LEU A 199 19.62 -12.41 -3.05
C LEU A 199 18.88 -12.01 -1.77
N ALA A 200 17.63 -11.52 -1.90
CA ALA A 200 16.83 -11.12 -0.75
C ALA A 200 16.66 -12.28 0.24
N ARG A 201 16.32 -13.48 -0.25
CA ARG A 201 16.20 -14.68 0.59
C ARG A 201 17.55 -15.09 1.19
N ALA A 202 18.61 -15.11 0.40
CA ALA A 202 19.96 -15.48 0.88
C ALA A 202 20.49 -14.53 1.96
N SER A 203 20.04 -13.27 1.95
CA SER A 203 20.41 -12.26 2.96
C SER A 203 19.68 -12.42 4.31
N LEU A 204 18.72 -13.34 4.40
CA LEU A 204 17.91 -13.67 5.57
C LEU A 204 17.99 -15.19 5.89
N PRO A 205 19.17 -15.72 6.26
CA PRO A 205 19.35 -17.16 6.50
C PRO A 205 18.52 -17.71 7.67
N GLU A 206 18.06 -16.84 8.58
CA GLU A 206 17.21 -17.18 9.71
C GLU A 206 15.73 -17.39 9.32
N VAL A 207 15.32 -16.95 8.13
CA VAL A 207 13.92 -17.02 7.68
C VAL A 207 13.65 -18.35 6.98
N SER A 208 12.70 -19.11 7.49
CA SER A 208 12.34 -20.44 7.00
C SER A 208 10.88 -20.51 6.57
N ALA A 209 10.64 -20.61 5.26
CA ALA A 209 9.29 -20.84 4.74
C ALA A 209 8.73 -22.24 5.03
N ALA A 210 9.58 -23.18 5.44
CA ALA A 210 9.14 -24.50 5.89
C ALA A 210 8.47 -24.41 7.27
N ASP A 211 9.00 -23.55 8.15
CA ASP A 211 8.52 -23.38 9.52
C ASP A 211 7.34 -22.41 9.59
N ASP A 212 7.46 -21.24 8.93
CA ASP A 212 6.41 -20.22 8.90
C ASP A 212 6.34 -19.56 7.50
N PRO A 213 5.43 -20.03 6.62
CA PRO A 213 5.31 -19.50 5.27
C PRO A 213 4.74 -18.07 5.22
N ASP A 214 3.85 -17.71 6.15
CA ASP A 214 3.30 -16.35 6.24
C ASP A 214 4.41 -15.35 6.57
N GLN A 215 5.22 -15.69 7.57
CA GLN A 215 6.33 -14.87 8.02
C GLN A 215 7.39 -14.71 6.93
N ALA A 216 7.80 -15.84 6.34
CA ALA A 216 8.86 -15.84 5.34
C ALA A 216 8.49 -15.00 4.12
N LEU A 217 7.24 -15.06 3.65
CA LEU A 217 6.81 -14.26 2.52
C LEU A 217 6.93 -12.75 2.79
N ILE A 218 6.49 -12.29 3.96
CA ILE A 218 6.55 -10.88 4.34
C ILE A 218 8.00 -10.41 4.46
N ASP A 219 8.85 -11.15 5.18
CA ASP A 219 10.23 -10.74 5.40
C ASP A 219 11.05 -10.71 4.12
N TRP A 220 10.82 -11.68 3.23
CA TRP A 220 11.50 -11.71 1.93
C TRP A 220 11.07 -10.54 1.04
N MET A 221 9.77 -10.22 1.01
CA MET A 221 9.26 -9.08 0.24
C MET A 221 9.77 -7.75 0.79
N ASP A 222 9.77 -7.56 2.12
CA ASP A 222 10.29 -6.35 2.76
C ASP A 222 11.79 -6.18 2.50
N ARG A 223 12.58 -7.26 2.62
CA ARG A 223 14.01 -7.24 2.32
C ARG A 223 14.28 -6.97 0.85
N GLU A 224 13.52 -7.58 -0.05
CA GLU A 224 13.65 -7.34 -1.48
C GLU A 224 13.36 -5.88 -1.84
N GLU A 225 12.32 -5.28 -1.27
CA GLU A 225 11.95 -3.88 -1.48
C GLU A 225 13.02 -2.91 -0.97
N GLN A 226 13.58 -3.14 0.23
CA GLN A 226 14.69 -2.35 0.77
C GLN A 226 15.90 -2.37 -0.17
N LEU A 227 16.36 -3.57 -0.54
CA LEU A 227 17.47 -3.73 -1.48
C LEU A 227 17.18 -3.05 -2.82
N PHE A 228 15.94 -3.12 -3.31
CA PHE A 228 15.52 -2.49 -4.56
C PHE A 228 15.67 -0.97 -4.51
N ARG A 229 15.12 -0.33 -3.47
CA ARG A 229 15.15 1.13 -3.32
C ARG A 229 16.57 1.64 -3.28
N ARG A 230 17.47 0.95 -2.57
CA ARG A 230 18.91 1.29 -2.54
C ARG A 230 19.53 1.27 -3.94
N LEU A 231 19.32 0.18 -4.69
CA LEU A 231 19.87 0.05 -6.04
C LEU A 231 19.22 1.04 -7.01
N GLU A 232 17.91 1.26 -6.91
CA GLU A 232 17.18 2.22 -7.72
C GLU A 232 17.66 3.64 -7.49
N ARG A 233 17.77 4.09 -6.23
CA ARG A 233 18.32 5.41 -5.90
C ARG A 233 19.72 5.59 -6.49
N ARG A 234 20.59 4.58 -6.39
CA ARG A 234 21.95 4.63 -6.96
C ARG A 234 21.93 4.79 -8.49
N ILE A 235 21.14 3.98 -9.19
CA ILE A 235 21.03 4.01 -10.66
C ILE A 235 20.41 5.32 -11.15
N VAL A 236 19.33 5.75 -10.49
CA VAL A 236 18.63 7.00 -10.82
C VAL A 236 19.52 8.21 -10.56
N ALA A 237 20.22 8.26 -9.41
CA ALA A 237 21.14 9.34 -9.10
C ALA A 237 22.29 9.45 -10.12
N ALA A 238 22.87 8.31 -10.53
CA ALA A 238 23.89 8.29 -11.58
C ALA A 238 23.34 8.85 -12.91
N ARG A 239 22.14 8.41 -13.32
CA ARG A 239 21.51 8.90 -14.56
C ARG A 239 21.17 10.39 -14.51
N ILE A 240 20.70 10.89 -13.38
CA ILE A 240 20.43 12.31 -13.18
C ILE A 240 21.75 13.10 -13.22
N GLY A 241 22.82 12.58 -12.62
CA GLY A 241 24.15 13.18 -12.63
C GLY A 241 24.75 13.31 -14.04
N ASP A 242 24.54 12.31 -14.89
CA ASP A 242 24.94 12.36 -16.31
C ASP A 242 24.13 13.40 -17.12
N GLY A 243 22.94 13.73 -16.64
CA GLY A 243 22.04 14.73 -17.21
C GLY A 243 21.25 14.24 -18.44
N PHE A 244 20.26 15.05 -18.83
CA PHE A 244 19.44 14.84 -20.03
C PHE A 244 19.74 15.95 -21.05
N ARG A 245 20.75 15.71 -21.90
CA ARG A 245 21.23 16.69 -22.89
C ARG A 245 21.12 16.12 -24.31
N ALA A 246 20.53 16.90 -25.20
CA ALA A 246 20.49 16.68 -26.64
C ALA A 246 21.39 17.69 -27.37
N ALA A 247 21.58 17.53 -28.67
CA ALA A 247 22.45 18.40 -29.49
C ALA A 247 21.96 19.86 -29.55
N ASP A 248 20.67 20.10 -29.32
CA ASP A 248 19.97 21.38 -29.42
C ASP A 248 19.38 21.88 -28.08
N GLY A 249 19.67 21.21 -26.96
CA GLY A 249 19.20 21.64 -25.64
C GLY A 249 18.99 20.51 -24.64
N ALA A 250 17.95 20.64 -23.82
CA ALA A 250 17.58 19.61 -22.86
C ALA A 250 16.84 18.45 -23.56
N ASP A 251 17.23 17.22 -23.26
CA ASP A 251 16.56 16.01 -23.74
C ASP A 251 15.32 15.71 -22.90
N VAL A 252 14.25 16.47 -23.13
CA VAL A 252 12.99 16.35 -22.38
C VAL A 252 12.35 14.97 -22.62
N ASP A 253 12.36 14.49 -23.85
CA ASP A 253 11.77 13.19 -24.21
C ASP A 253 12.54 12.03 -23.58
N GLY A 254 13.87 12.11 -23.50
CA GLY A 254 14.70 11.16 -22.78
C GLY A 254 14.43 11.16 -21.27
N PHE A 255 14.18 12.33 -20.67
CA PHE A 255 13.76 12.42 -19.26
C PHE A 255 12.40 11.75 -19.03
N LEU A 256 11.39 12.07 -19.85
CA LEU A 256 10.05 11.50 -19.73
C LEU A 256 10.06 9.98 -19.92
N SER A 257 10.79 9.50 -20.93
CA SER A 257 10.95 8.07 -21.22
C SER A 257 11.66 7.34 -20.06
N PHE A 258 12.70 7.96 -19.50
CA PHE A 258 13.39 7.40 -18.34
C PHE A 258 12.48 7.33 -17.12
N SER A 259 11.75 8.40 -16.80
CA SER A 259 10.80 8.44 -15.68
C SER A 259 9.73 7.36 -15.80
N LEU A 260 9.14 7.21 -17.00
CA LEU A 260 8.15 6.15 -17.27
C LEU A 260 8.77 4.75 -17.13
N SER A 261 10.02 4.55 -17.58
CA SER A 261 10.71 3.27 -17.45
C SER A 261 10.95 2.88 -15.98
N VAL A 262 11.25 3.85 -15.12
CA VAL A 262 11.42 3.65 -13.67
C VAL A 262 10.08 3.22 -13.06
N GLN A 263 9.00 3.97 -13.32
CA GLN A 263 7.67 3.63 -12.80
C GLN A 263 7.17 2.26 -13.25
N ASN A 264 7.36 1.91 -14.53
CA ASN A 264 6.96 0.62 -15.07
C ASN A 264 7.78 -0.53 -14.46
N ARG A 265 9.06 -0.31 -14.16
CA ARG A 265 9.91 -1.31 -13.49
C ARG A 265 9.38 -1.63 -12.10
N ARG A 266 9.01 -0.62 -11.30
CA ARG A 266 8.41 -0.82 -9.97
C ARG A 266 7.18 -1.72 -10.04
N LYS A 267 6.25 -1.40 -10.96
CA LYS A 267 5.00 -2.15 -11.17
C LYS A 267 5.24 -3.61 -11.59
N ALA A 268 6.10 -3.83 -12.58
CA ALA A 268 6.37 -5.18 -13.09
C ALA A 268 7.10 -6.05 -12.06
N ARG A 269 8.04 -5.45 -11.33
CA ARG A 269 8.88 -6.15 -10.36
C ARG A 269 8.07 -6.64 -9.16
N ALA A 270 7.20 -5.80 -8.57
CA ALA A 270 6.44 -6.17 -7.38
C ALA A 270 5.60 -7.45 -7.59
N GLY A 271 4.95 -7.58 -8.75
CA GLY A 271 4.21 -8.80 -9.11
C GLY A 271 5.12 -10.01 -9.30
N GLN A 272 6.21 -9.86 -10.05
CA GLN A 272 7.15 -10.96 -10.30
C GLN A 272 7.85 -11.45 -9.03
N ALA A 273 8.23 -10.52 -8.14
CA ALA A 273 8.85 -10.82 -6.85
C ALA A 273 7.91 -11.65 -5.97
N LEU A 274 6.64 -11.23 -5.87
CA LEU A 274 5.61 -11.98 -5.14
C LEU A 274 5.50 -13.42 -5.64
N GLU A 275 5.38 -13.62 -6.95
CA GLU A 275 5.34 -14.96 -7.53
C GLU A 275 6.63 -15.75 -7.28
N ASN A 276 7.81 -15.12 -7.38
CA ASN A 276 9.08 -15.81 -7.11
C ASN A 276 9.19 -16.28 -5.64
N HIS A 277 8.72 -15.47 -4.69
CA HIS A 277 8.73 -15.85 -3.28
C HIS A 277 7.69 -16.92 -2.96
N LEU A 278 6.49 -16.87 -3.55
CA LEU A 278 5.50 -17.95 -3.42
C LEU A 278 6.03 -19.27 -3.98
N GLU A 279 6.72 -19.22 -5.11
CA GLU A 279 7.39 -20.39 -5.68
C GLU A 279 8.37 -21.02 -4.68
N ALA A 280 9.19 -20.21 -4.01
CA ALA A 280 10.11 -20.66 -2.98
C ALA A 280 9.38 -21.23 -1.75
N VAL A 281 8.25 -20.64 -1.34
CA VAL A 281 7.39 -21.19 -0.27
C VAL A 281 6.89 -22.58 -0.64
N PHE A 282 6.32 -22.76 -1.84
CA PHE A 282 5.77 -24.04 -2.27
C PHE A 282 6.85 -25.12 -2.41
N GLN A 283 8.03 -24.76 -2.89
CA GLN A 283 9.19 -25.65 -2.95
C GLN A 283 9.63 -26.10 -1.55
N ALA A 284 9.77 -25.16 -0.61
CA ALA A 284 10.14 -25.47 0.79
C ALA A 284 9.11 -26.36 1.48
N GLN A 285 7.83 -26.21 1.13
CA GLN A 285 6.72 -27.00 1.65
C GLN A 285 6.47 -28.31 0.89
N GLY A 286 7.27 -28.64 -0.14
CA GLY A 286 7.16 -29.87 -0.92
C GLY A 286 5.84 -29.99 -1.70
N ILE A 287 5.21 -28.88 -2.06
CA ILE A 287 3.95 -28.84 -2.82
C ILE A 287 4.25 -29.01 -4.32
N ARG A 288 3.50 -29.88 -5.02
CA ARG A 288 3.54 -29.92 -6.48
C ARG A 288 2.71 -28.79 -7.06
N TYR A 289 3.27 -28.04 -7.99
CA TYR A 289 2.58 -26.94 -8.68
C TYR A 289 3.15 -26.74 -10.09
N LEU A 290 2.41 -26.00 -10.90
CA LEU A 290 2.89 -25.44 -12.16
C LEU A 290 2.58 -23.94 -12.19
N ARG A 291 3.58 -23.13 -12.50
CA ARG A 291 3.44 -21.67 -12.66
C ARG A 291 3.00 -21.34 -14.09
N GLY A 292 2.03 -20.42 -14.24
CA GLY A 292 1.59 -19.92 -15.55
C GLY A 292 1.01 -20.98 -16.49
N ALA A 293 0.31 -21.96 -15.92
CA ALA A 293 -0.27 -23.08 -16.67
C ALA A 293 -1.34 -22.60 -17.64
N GLU A 294 -1.29 -23.01 -18.91
CA GLU A 294 -2.36 -22.68 -19.85
C GLU A 294 -3.62 -23.51 -19.57
N THR A 295 -4.71 -22.81 -19.28
CA THR A 295 -6.06 -23.34 -19.07
C THR A 295 -6.97 -23.01 -20.26
N GLU A 296 -8.28 -22.99 -20.09
CA GLU A 296 -9.23 -22.65 -21.17
C GLU A 296 -8.99 -21.23 -21.68
N ASN A 297 -9.29 -20.98 -22.96
CA ASN A 297 -9.22 -19.65 -23.58
C ASN A 297 -7.84 -18.96 -23.49
N ARG A 298 -6.75 -19.73 -23.36
CA ARG A 298 -5.38 -19.22 -23.14
C ARG A 298 -5.20 -18.43 -21.84
N ASN A 299 -6.11 -18.61 -20.89
CA ASN A 299 -5.98 -18.05 -19.54
C ASN A 299 -4.84 -18.77 -18.80
N LYS A 300 -4.12 -18.02 -17.97
CA LYS A 300 -2.92 -18.49 -17.27
C LYS A 300 -2.98 -18.09 -15.80
N PRO A 301 -3.60 -18.91 -14.93
CA PRO A 301 -3.46 -18.69 -13.50
C PRO A 301 -1.99 -18.69 -13.10
N ASP A 302 -1.66 -17.83 -12.12
CA ASP A 302 -0.30 -17.67 -11.64
C ASP A 302 0.25 -19.02 -11.13
N PHE A 303 -0.53 -19.76 -10.33
CA PHE A 303 -0.22 -21.12 -9.90
C PHE A 303 -1.40 -22.08 -10.06
N LEU A 304 -1.09 -23.29 -10.54
CA LEU A 304 -2.01 -24.41 -10.68
C LEU A 304 -1.49 -25.63 -9.90
N PHE A 305 -2.37 -26.28 -9.14
CA PHE A 305 -2.03 -27.41 -8.28
C PHE A 305 -2.95 -28.61 -8.57
N PRO A 306 -2.42 -29.85 -8.62
CA PRO A 306 -1.00 -30.21 -8.56
C PRO A 306 -0.20 -29.89 -9.85
N GLY A 307 -0.88 -29.77 -10.99
CA GLY A 307 -0.23 -29.53 -12.27
C GLY A 307 -1.21 -29.55 -13.45
N GLN A 308 -0.69 -29.29 -14.65
CA GLN A 308 -1.52 -29.22 -15.87
C GLN A 308 -2.01 -30.58 -16.35
N ALA A 309 -1.27 -31.67 -16.09
CA ALA A 309 -1.69 -33.01 -16.49
C ALA A 309 -2.99 -33.40 -15.78
N GLU A 310 -3.02 -33.23 -14.46
CA GLU A 310 -4.21 -33.47 -13.62
C GLU A 310 -5.35 -32.50 -13.98
N TYR A 311 -5.03 -31.23 -14.27
CA TYR A 311 -6.04 -30.27 -14.71
C TYR A 311 -6.65 -30.58 -16.08
N ARG A 312 -5.93 -31.23 -16.99
CA ARG A 312 -6.45 -31.60 -18.30
C ARG A 312 -7.17 -32.95 -18.30
N ASP A 313 -6.92 -33.80 -17.30
CA ASP A 313 -7.56 -35.10 -17.17
C ASP A 313 -9.00 -34.97 -16.63
N PRO A 314 -10.05 -35.25 -17.44
CA PRO A 314 -11.44 -35.18 -16.99
C PRO A 314 -11.77 -36.21 -15.90
N ALA A 315 -11.01 -37.31 -15.79
CA ALA A 315 -11.19 -38.32 -14.75
C ALA A 315 -10.57 -37.90 -13.42
N PHE A 316 -9.64 -36.94 -13.42
CA PHE A 316 -9.09 -36.39 -12.20
C PHE A 316 -10.16 -35.58 -11.45
N PRO A 317 -10.39 -35.81 -10.14
CA PRO A 317 -11.45 -35.12 -9.40
C PRO A 317 -11.22 -33.61 -9.32
N ALA A 318 -12.21 -32.82 -9.77
CA ALA A 318 -12.13 -31.36 -9.74
C ALA A 318 -11.94 -30.79 -8.32
N ALA A 319 -12.51 -31.45 -7.29
CA ALA A 319 -12.34 -31.09 -5.88
C ALA A 319 -10.89 -31.16 -5.37
N ARG A 320 -10.00 -31.82 -6.12
CA ARG A 320 -8.56 -31.94 -5.82
C ARG A 320 -7.70 -30.94 -6.60
N LEU A 321 -8.30 -30.20 -7.53
CA LEU A 321 -7.63 -29.12 -8.24
C LEU A 321 -7.69 -27.84 -7.40
N THR A 322 -6.61 -27.09 -7.39
CA THR A 322 -6.56 -25.76 -6.77
C THR A 322 -5.82 -24.81 -7.71
N MET A 323 -6.23 -23.54 -7.70
CA MET A 323 -5.46 -22.46 -8.32
C MET A 323 -5.22 -21.35 -7.29
N LEU A 324 -4.13 -20.63 -7.47
CA LEU A 324 -3.82 -19.42 -6.73
C LEU A 324 -3.43 -18.31 -7.71
N GLY A 325 -4.23 -17.26 -7.75
CA GLY A 325 -3.79 -15.98 -8.31
C GLY A 325 -2.91 -15.25 -7.30
N ALA A 326 -1.90 -14.52 -7.74
CA ALA A 326 -1.02 -13.70 -6.93
C ALA A 326 -1.08 -12.25 -7.44
N LYS A 327 -1.44 -11.32 -6.56
CA LYS A 327 -1.56 -9.89 -6.91
C LYS A 327 -1.02 -9.06 -5.75
N SER A 328 0.09 -8.35 -5.99
CA SER A 328 0.68 -7.43 -4.99
C SER A 328 -0.33 -6.36 -4.54
N THR A 329 -1.17 -5.90 -5.48
CA THR A 329 -2.24 -4.94 -5.27
C THR A 329 -3.47 -5.39 -6.06
N LEU A 330 -4.63 -5.43 -5.41
CA LEU A 330 -5.88 -5.93 -5.96
C LEU A 330 -6.59 -4.87 -6.81
N LYS A 331 -6.92 -3.69 -6.26
CA LYS A 331 -7.84 -2.71 -6.90
C LYS A 331 -9.02 -3.45 -7.55
N ASP A 332 -9.31 -3.28 -8.85
CA ASP A 332 -10.29 -4.12 -9.59
C ASP A 332 -9.69 -5.32 -10.33
N ARG A 333 -8.36 -5.48 -10.29
CA ARG A 333 -7.65 -6.53 -11.03
C ARG A 333 -7.90 -7.93 -10.47
N TRP A 334 -8.41 -8.06 -9.25
CA TRP A 334 -8.80 -9.36 -8.68
C TRP A 334 -9.87 -10.07 -9.52
N ARG A 335 -10.72 -9.32 -10.23
CA ARG A 335 -11.79 -9.87 -11.08
C ARG A 335 -11.26 -10.74 -12.21
N GLN A 336 -10.03 -10.48 -12.67
CA GLN A 336 -9.38 -11.23 -13.75
C GLN A 336 -9.18 -12.71 -13.37
N VAL A 337 -8.94 -12.99 -12.09
CA VAL A 337 -8.75 -14.34 -11.55
C VAL A 337 -10.01 -15.20 -11.71
N LEU A 338 -11.20 -14.60 -11.71
CA LEU A 338 -12.47 -15.31 -11.75
C LEU A 338 -12.69 -16.09 -13.05
N SER A 339 -12.14 -15.59 -14.16
CA SER A 339 -12.24 -16.21 -15.48
C SER A 339 -11.22 -17.31 -15.73
N GLU A 340 -10.23 -17.47 -14.85
CA GLU A 340 -9.17 -18.47 -15.00
C GLU A 340 -9.66 -19.85 -14.52
N ALA A 341 -9.12 -20.93 -15.09
CA ALA A 341 -9.35 -22.31 -14.64
C ALA A 341 -10.83 -22.70 -14.40
N VAL A 342 -11.58 -22.95 -15.48
CA VAL A 342 -13.03 -23.23 -15.42
C VAL A 342 -13.38 -24.44 -14.54
N ARG A 343 -12.50 -25.46 -14.48
CA ARG A 343 -12.75 -26.66 -13.65
C ARG A 343 -12.70 -26.39 -12.14
N ILE A 344 -12.18 -25.24 -11.72
CA ILE A 344 -11.98 -24.88 -10.31
C ILE A 344 -13.02 -23.83 -9.93
N GLU A 345 -14.05 -24.28 -9.22
CA GLU A 345 -15.13 -23.42 -8.76
C GLU A 345 -14.67 -22.48 -7.62
N GLU A 346 -14.04 -23.04 -6.59
CA GLU A 346 -13.45 -22.30 -5.47
C GLU A 346 -12.02 -21.88 -5.80
N LYS A 347 -11.84 -20.58 -6.04
CA LYS A 347 -10.54 -20.00 -6.41
C LYS A 347 -9.88 -19.36 -5.20
N HIS A 348 -8.56 -19.25 -5.25
CA HIS A 348 -7.80 -18.56 -4.22
C HIS A 348 -7.01 -17.41 -4.84
N LEU A 349 -6.90 -16.31 -4.10
CA LEU A 349 -6.12 -15.14 -4.50
C LEU A 349 -5.27 -14.69 -3.33
N LEU A 350 -3.94 -14.68 -3.51
CA LEU A 350 -3.01 -14.12 -2.55
C LEU A 350 -2.75 -12.64 -2.83
N THR A 351 -2.79 -11.84 -1.76
CA THR A 351 -2.35 -10.45 -1.80
C THR A 351 -1.53 -10.06 -0.58
N LEU A 352 -0.73 -8.99 -0.74
CA LEU A 352 -0.03 -8.30 0.34
C LEU A 352 -0.61 -6.89 0.58
N GLU A 353 -1.68 -6.53 -0.12
CA GLU A 353 -2.35 -5.23 0.06
C GLU A 353 -3.03 -5.17 1.43
N PRO A 354 -2.68 -4.19 2.30
CA PRO A 354 -3.32 -4.05 3.60
C PRO A 354 -4.80 -3.64 3.48
N GLY A 355 -5.70 -4.31 4.20
CA GLY A 355 -6.95 -3.71 4.68
C GLY A 355 -7.92 -3.21 3.61
N ILE A 356 -8.27 -4.05 2.64
CA ILE A 356 -9.21 -3.69 1.56
C ILE A 356 -10.65 -3.44 2.06
N SER A 357 -11.50 -2.83 1.23
CA SER A 357 -12.88 -2.52 1.60
C SER A 357 -13.73 -3.77 1.86
N GLU A 358 -14.71 -3.68 2.77
CA GLU A 358 -15.67 -4.77 3.04
C GLU A 358 -16.47 -5.15 1.79
N ASN A 359 -16.92 -4.14 1.03
CA ASN A 359 -17.61 -4.38 -0.24
C ASN A 359 -16.79 -5.25 -1.19
N GLN A 360 -15.46 -5.06 -1.27
CA GLN A 360 -14.60 -5.90 -2.09
C GLN A 360 -14.53 -7.34 -1.55
N THR A 361 -14.35 -7.54 -0.24
CA THR A 361 -14.33 -8.90 0.34
C THR A 361 -15.68 -9.61 0.21
N ASP A 362 -16.79 -8.90 0.38
CA ASP A 362 -18.14 -9.43 0.23
C ASP A 362 -18.38 -9.89 -1.22
N GLU A 363 -17.92 -9.11 -2.19
CA GLU A 363 -18.02 -9.48 -3.60
C GLU A 363 -17.14 -10.69 -3.95
N MET A 364 -15.92 -10.75 -3.41
CA MET A 364 -15.04 -11.91 -3.58
C MET A 364 -15.68 -13.17 -3.00
N GLN A 365 -16.24 -13.08 -1.79
CA GLN A 365 -16.94 -14.19 -1.14
C GLN A 365 -18.15 -14.66 -1.96
N ALA A 366 -18.98 -13.73 -2.45
CA ALA A 366 -20.13 -14.04 -3.30
C ALA A 366 -19.73 -14.77 -4.60
N LYS A 367 -18.51 -14.52 -5.10
CA LYS A 367 -17.96 -15.14 -6.31
C LYS A 367 -17.06 -16.36 -6.03
N LYS A 368 -17.07 -16.89 -4.80
CA LYS A 368 -16.28 -18.06 -4.39
C LYS A 368 -14.76 -17.87 -4.60
N LEU A 369 -14.29 -16.64 -4.43
CA LEU A 369 -12.87 -16.30 -4.46
C LEU A 369 -12.37 -16.10 -3.03
N GLN A 370 -11.68 -17.10 -2.49
CA GLN A 370 -11.07 -17.05 -1.17
C GLN A 370 -9.83 -16.16 -1.17
N LEU A 371 -9.85 -15.10 -0.36
CA LEU A 371 -8.67 -14.24 -0.18
C LEU A 371 -7.67 -14.91 0.78
N VAL A 372 -6.42 -15.02 0.33
CA VAL A 372 -5.28 -15.53 1.09
C VAL A 372 -4.38 -14.34 1.44
N VAL A 373 -4.15 -14.13 2.72
CA VAL A 373 -3.39 -12.98 3.23
C VAL A 373 -2.46 -13.47 4.33
N PRO A 374 -1.17 -13.09 4.34
CA PRO A 374 -0.29 -13.44 5.44
C PRO A 374 -0.83 -12.98 6.80
N GLN A 375 -0.73 -13.83 7.82
CA GLN A 375 -1.31 -13.60 9.16
C GLN A 375 -1.05 -12.19 9.72
N ARG A 376 0.17 -11.65 9.53
CA ARG A 376 0.54 -10.31 10.02
C ARG A 376 -0.31 -9.18 9.45
N LEU A 377 -0.79 -9.33 8.22
CA LEU A 377 -1.62 -8.32 7.56
C LEU A 377 -3.08 -8.41 7.96
N HIS A 378 -3.54 -9.49 8.62
CA HIS A 378 -4.95 -9.61 9.03
C HIS A 378 -5.37 -8.48 9.99
N ALA A 379 -4.42 -7.98 10.79
CA ALA A 379 -4.66 -6.85 11.70
C ALA A 379 -5.05 -5.56 10.96
N THR A 380 -4.73 -5.42 9.67
CA THR A 380 -5.10 -4.25 8.86
C THR A 380 -6.52 -4.34 8.31
N TYR A 381 -7.15 -5.51 8.39
CA TYR A 381 -8.53 -5.75 7.94
C TYR A 381 -9.50 -5.55 9.10
N ARG A 382 -10.77 -5.27 8.78
CA ARG A 382 -11.81 -5.12 9.80
C ARG A 382 -12.13 -6.46 10.47
N PRO A 383 -12.57 -6.48 11.73
CA PRO A 383 -12.89 -7.71 12.44
C PRO A 383 -13.85 -8.65 11.69
N ALA A 384 -14.87 -8.11 11.00
CA ALA A 384 -15.81 -8.88 10.21
C ALA A 384 -15.14 -9.64 9.04
N GLN A 385 -14.11 -9.04 8.43
CA GLN A 385 -13.37 -9.65 7.31
C GLN A 385 -12.40 -10.73 7.79
N ARG A 386 -11.73 -10.51 8.94
CA ARG A 386 -10.67 -11.40 9.46
C ARG A 386 -11.11 -12.86 9.58
N ALA A 387 -12.36 -13.11 9.96
CA ALA A 387 -12.89 -14.47 10.11
C ALA A 387 -13.00 -15.23 8.79
N TRP A 388 -13.07 -14.53 7.66
CA TRP A 388 -13.16 -15.11 6.32
C TRP A 388 -11.80 -15.22 5.63
N LEU A 389 -10.78 -14.47 6.05
CA LEU A 389 -9.45 -14.53 5.45
C LEU A 389 -8.78 -15.90 5.69
N MET A 390 -8.04 -16.37 4.69
CA MET A 390 -7.20 -17.56 4.79
C MET A 390 -5.74 -17.15 4.97
N ARG A 391 -5.03 -17.77 5.92
CA ARG A 391 -3.57 -17.57 6.07
C ARG A 391 -2.83 -18.35 4.99
N LEU A 392 -1.63 -17.92 4.61
CA LEU A 392 -0.82 -18.70 3.66
C LEU A 392 -0.47 -20.08 4.26
N GLY A 393 -0.22 -20.12 5.56
CA GLY A 393 0.00 -21.33 6.35
C GLY A 393 -1.21 -22.24 6.46
N ASP A 394 -2.44 -21.77 6.18
CA ASP A 394 -3.63 -22.63 6.06
C ASP A 394 -3.83 -23.11 4.62
N PHE A 395 -3.50 -22.27 3.64
CA PHE A 395 -3.56 -22.61 2.22
C PHE A 395 -2.61 -23.77 1.86
N VAL A 396 -1.39 -23.76 2.41
CA VAL A 396 -0.36 -24.79 2.15
C VAL A 396 -0.85 -26.20 2.55
N PRO A 397 -1.33 -26.45 3.79
CA PRO A 397 -1.93 -27.73 4.17
C PRO A 397 -3.16 -28.12 3.35
N LEU A 398 -4.04 -27.16 3.02
CA LEU A 398 -5.20 -27.40 2.15
C LEU A 398 -4.76 -27.99 0.81
N VAL A 399 -3.82 -27.34 0.12
CA VAL A 399 -3.29 -27.84 -1.15
C VAL A 399 -2.60 -29.19 -0.97
N ARG A 400 -1.79 -29.36 0.08
CA ARG A 400 -1.10 -30.63 0.36
C ARG A 400 -2.09 -31.80 0.52
N SER A 401 -3.16 -31.61 1.29
CA SER A 401 -4.18 -32.66 1.49
C SER A 401 -4.88 -33.06 0.19
N ARG A 402 -5.16 -32.11 -0.70
CA ARG A 402 -5.73 -32.39 -2.03
C ARG A 402 -4.79 -33.20 -2.93
N GLN A 403 -3.49 -33.20 -2.64
CA GLN A 403 -2.48 -33.98 -3.37
C GLN A 403 -2.22 -35.38 -2.79
N GLN A 404 -2.66 -35.67 -1.56
CA GLN A 404 -2.49 -36.99 -0.95
C GLN A 404 -3.47 -37.99 -1.59
N ILE A 405 -2.95 -39.13 -2.04
CA ILE A 405 -3.72 -40.19 -2.72
C ILE A 405 -4.45 -41.04 -1.69
#